data_AF-A0A9D4JQB9-F1
#
_entry.id   AF-A0A9D4JQB9-F1
#
_cell.length_a   1.000
_cell.length_b   1.000
_cell.length_c   1.000
_cell.angle_alpha   90.00
_cell.angle_beta   90.00
_cell.angle_gamma   90.00
#
_symmetry.space_group_name_H-M   'P 1'
#
loop_
_entity.id
_entity.type
_entity.pdbx_description
1 polymer ?
#
loop_
_entity_poly.entity_id
_entity_poly.type
_entity_poly.pdbx_seq_one_letter_code
_entity_poly.pdbx_strand_id
1 'polypeptide(L)'
;MNEVNSILDSSASSGKTFTGKPLRKFNTNHIKFRNKRYPDLQADHGKTFNCKKWAVLSTIFTPPSEAVRRFLYMKNWCVVIVGDSNKPVGYVLASSMTFRNIIFVSESDQNKMNSKFVQNLPWRSFGRKSVGYLYAIAHGAQVIWDFDDDNMLKFWIEGASPSDRLWIENFSDLKLNQSNRIPLSSVTS
;
A
#
# COMPACT_ATOMS: atom_id res chain seq x y z
N MET A 1 24.31 40.58 -32.57
CA MET A 1 23.69 40.49 -31.23
C MET A 1 23.11 39.10 -31.11
N ASN A 2 23.86 38.15 -30.55
CA ASN A 2 23.41 36.78 -30.35
C ASN A 2 23.57 36.46 -28.86
N GLU A 3 22.46 36.39 -28.14
CA GLU A 3 22.43 35.92 -26.76
C GLU A 3 21.60 34.63 -26.74
N VAL A 4 22.31 33.51 -26.74
CA VAL A 4 21.73 32.17 -26.63
C VAL A 4 21.59 31.89 -25.13
N ASN A 5 20.39 32.08 -24.58
CA ASN A 5 20.10 31.71 -23.20
C ASN A 5 20.05 30.19 -23.08
N SER A 6 21.08 29.61 -22.45
CA SER A 6 21.13 28.22 -22.04
C SER A 6 20.04 27.94 -21.00
N ILE A 7 19.06 27.12 -21.37
CA ILE A 7 18.13 26.51 -20.42
C ILE A 7 18.94 25.48 -19.63
N LEU A 8 19.49 25.91 -18.49
CA LEU A 8 20.15 25.04 -17.53
C LEU A 8 19.11 24.22 -16.77
N ASP A 9 19.23 22.91 -16.94
CA ASP A 9 18.70 21.81 -16.14
C ASP A 9 18.20 22.19 -14.73
N SER A 10 16.92 22.54 -14.60
CA SER A 10 16.26 22.60 -13.30
C SER A 10 15.85 21.18 -12.90
N SER A 11 16.78 20.44 -12.28
CA SER A 11 16.45 19.18 -11.62
C SER A 11 15.40 19.42 -10.51
N ALA A 12 14.36 18.59 -10.42
CA ALA A 12 13.32 18.70 -9.38
C ALA A 12 13.85 18.47 -7.94
N SER A 13 15.15 18.21 -7.77
CA SER A 13 15.85 17.95 -6.52
C SER A 13 16.78 19.09 -6.08
N SER A 14 16.92 20.17 -6.84
CA SER A 14 17.86 21.26 -6.50
C SER A 14 17.24 22.28 -5.54
N GLY A 15 16.94 21.84 -4.31
CA GLY A 15 16.67 22.74 -3.20
C GLY A 15 17.97 23.36 -2.67
N LYS A 16 17.95 24.64 -2.26
CA LYS A 16 19.05 25.23 -1.50
C LYS A 16 19.23 24.47 -0.19
N THR A 17 20.48 24.30 0.26
CA THR A 17 20.80 23.63 1.52
C THR A 17 20.06 24.29 2.67
N PHE A 18 19.18 23.54 3.34
CA PHE A 18 18.48 24.03 4.52
C PHE A 18 19.44 24.11 5.71
N THR A 19 19.56 25.27 6.32
CA THR A 19 20.27 25.46 7.60
C THR A 19 19.25 25.80 8.68
N GLY A 20 19.22 25.03 9.76
CA GLY A 20 18.35 25.28 10.91
C GLY A 20 19.11 25.17 12.22
N LYS A 21 18.75 25.99 13.21
CA LYS A 21 19.27 25.85 14.58
C LYS A 21 18.55 24.68 15.25
N PRO A 22 19.27 23.65 15.74
CA PRO A 22 18.64 22.54 16.45
C PRO A 22 17.89 23.05 17.69
N LEU A 23 16.57 22.89 17.74
CA LEU A 23 15.75 23.31 18.90
C LEU A 23 15.70 22.25 20.01
N ARG A 24 15.93 20.98 19.66
CA ARG A 24 15.87 19.85 20.60
C ARG A 24 17.05 18.93 20.37
N LYS A 25 17.79 18.63 21.43
CA LYS A 25 18.78 17.55 21.47
C LYS A 25 18.23 16.45 22.37
N PHE A 26 18.12 15.24 21.85
CA PHE A 26 17.73 14.09 22.65
C PHE A 26 18.98 13.55 23.34
N ASN A 27 18.89 13.27 24.64
CA ASN A 27 19.99 12.68 25.38
C ASN A 27 20.17 11.22 24.93
N THR A 28 21.25 10.96 24.21
CA THR A 28 21.58 9.64 23.65
C THR A 28 21.76 8.58 24.73
N ASN A 29 22.14 8.97 25.95
CA ASN A 29 22.34 8.04 27.07
C ASN A 29 21.02 7.49 27.64
N HIS A 30 19.88 8.07 27.27
CA HIS A 30 18.55 7.61 27.66
C HIS A 30 17.88 6.72 26.61
N ILE A 31 18.41 6.68 25.37
CA ILE A 31 17.90 5.78 24.32
C ILE A 31 18.63 4.44 24.46
N LYS A 32 18.21 3.66 25.45
CA LYS A 32 18.61 2.25 25.54
C LYS A 32 17.64 1.45 24.69
N PHE A 33 18.03 1.14 23.45
CA PHE A 33 17.42 0.02 22.76
C PHE A 33 17.71 -1.21 23.62
N ARG A 34 16.70 -1.68 24.36
CA ARG A 34 16.83 -2.95 25.06
C ARG A 34 17.16 -3.96 23.96
N ASN A 35 18.30 -4.64 24.05
CA ASN A 35 18.67 -5.80 23.21
C ASN A 35 17.74 -7.00 23.47
N LYS A 36 16.46 -6.73 23.76
CA LYS A 36 15.41 -7.70 23.82
C LYS A 36 15.12 -8.05 22.37
N ARG A 37 15.79 -9.09 21.88
CA ARG A 37 15.33 -9.77 20.67
C ARG A 37 13.92 -10.24 20.98
N TYR A 38 12.95 -9.60 20.34
CA TYR A 38 11.63 -10.19 20.27
C TYR A 38 11.80 -11.46 19.43
N PRO A 39 11.19 -12.59 19.84
CA PRO A 39 11.12 -13.73 18.95
C PRO A 39 10.60 -13.24 17.60
N ASP A 40 11.10 -13.80 16.50
CA ASP A 40 10.50 -13.57 15.19
C ASP A 40 8.99 -13.70 15.38
N LEU A 41 8.26 -12.68 14.94
CA LEU A 41 6.81 -12.70 15.01
C LEU A 41 6.40 -14.04 14.41
N GLN A 42 5.84 -14.93 15.23
CA GLN A 42 5.32 -16.18 14.69
C GLN A 42 4.30 -15.76 13.65
N ALA A 43 4.60 -16.02 12.38
CA ALA A 43 3.73 -15.67 11.27
C ALA A 43 2.39 -16.33 11.57
N ASP A 44 1.42 -15.51 12.00
CA ASP A 44 0.22 -16.04 12.60
C ASP A 44 -0.61 -16.80 11.53
N HIS A 45 -1.22 -17.91 11.95
CA HIS A 45 -2.30 -18.61 11.26
C HIS A 45 -2.03 -19.27 9.89
N GLY A 46 -0.96 -20.07 9.75
CA GLY A 46 -0.90 -21.12 8.71
C GLY A 46 -0.84 -20.66 7.25
N LYS A 47 -0.75 -19.34 7.00
CA LYS A 47 -0.50 -18.77 5.67
C LYS A 47 0.99 -18.58 5.46
N THR A 48 1.57 -19.45 4.65
CA THR A 48 2.94 -19.28 4.16
C THR A 48 2.94 -18.47 2.87
N PHE A 49 3.71 -17.37 2.85
CA PHE A 49 3.91 -16.55 1.66
C PHE A 49 5.28 -16.86 1.07
N ASN A 50 5.34 -17.08 -0.25
CA ASN A 50 6.60 -17.39 -0.96
C ASN A 50 7.30 -16.15 -1.54
N CYS A 51 6.77 -14.96 -1.27
CA CYS A 51 7.25 -13.69 -1.80
C CYS A 51 8.30 -13.04 -0.88
N LYS A 52 9.44 -12.65 -1.46
CA LYS A 52 10.46 -11.84 -0.77
C LYS A 52 10.30 -10.34 -1.04
N LYS A 53 9.53 -9.98 -2.06
CA LYS A 53 9.23 -8.60 -2.46
C LYS A 53 7.78 -8.28 -2.11
N TRP A 54 7.57 -7.15 -1.47
CA TRP A 54 6.28 -6.74 -0.93
C TRP A 54 5.98 -5.32 -1.36
N ALA A 55 4.77 -5.05 -1.81
CA ALA A 55 4.28 -3.69 -1.93
C ALA A 55 3.34 -3.37 -0.78
N VAL A 56 3.40 -2.14 -0.32
CA VAL A 56 2.59 -1.67 0.80
C VAL A 56 1.93 -0.37 0.39
N LEU A 57 0.62 -0.32 0.58
CA LEU A 57 -0.16 0.88 0.41
C LEU A 57 -1.22 1.00 1.51
N SER A 58 -1.70 2.22 1.68
CA SER A 58 -2.93 2.51 2.42
C SER A 58 -3.99 2.98 1.45
N THR A 59 -5.27 2.73 1.74
CA THR A 59 -6.36 3.12 0.86
C THR A 59 -7.61 3.51 1.63
N ILE A 60 -8.33 4.50 1.11
CA ILE A 60 -9.73 4.82 1.43
C ILE A 60 -10.68 4.47 0.27
N PHE A 61 -10.13 4.04 -0.86
CA PHE A 61 -10.84 3.93 -2.12
C PHE A 61 -11.50 2.56 -2.29
N THR A 62 -12.66 2.56 -2.92
CA THR A 62 -13.31 1.37 -3.47
C THR A 62 -14.17 1.83 -4.65
N PRO A 63 -14.04 1.22 -5.84
CA PRO A 63 -13.19 0.07 -6.19
C PRO A 63 -11.67 0.37 -6.17
N PRO A 64 -10.80 -0.66 -6.27
CA PRO A 64 -9.35 -0.48 -6.35
C PRO A 64 -8.94 0.46 -7.50
N SER A 65 -7.94 1.31 -7.25
CA SER A 65 -7.45 2.23 -8.26
C SER A 65 -6.69 1.49 -9.37
N GLU A 66 -6.51 2.17 -10.50
CA GLU A 66 -5.76 1.62 -11.62
C GLU A 66 -4.28 1.37 -11.27
N ALA A 67 -3.68 2.16 -10.38
CA ALA A 67 -2.34 1.91 -9.87
C ALA A 67 -2.26 0.54 -9.15
N VAL A 68 -3.26 0.24 -8.32
CA VAL A 68 -3.35 -1.06 -7.63
C VAL A 68 -3.64 -2.19 -8.61
N ARG A 69 -4.55 -1.99 -9.56
CA ARG A 69 -4.86 -3.00 -10.60
C ARG A 69 -3.62 -3.37 -11.41
N ARG A 70 -2.79 -2.39 -11.77
CA ARG A 70 -1.52 -2.66 -12.48
C ARG A 70 -0.49 -3.38 -11.66
N PHE A 71 -0.39 -3.04 -10.39
CA PHE A 71 0.51 -3.73 -9.47
C PHE A 71 0.26 -5.25 -9.51
N LEU A 72 -0.99 -5.69 -9.66
CA LEU A 72 -1.35 -7.10 -9.71
C LEU A 72 -0.70 -7.91 -10.84
N TYR A 73 -0.14 -7.27 -11.86
CA TYR A 73 0.61 -7.97 -12.91
C TYR A 73 2.06 -8.30 -12.51
N MET A 74 2.54 -7.78 -11.37
CA MET A 74 3.89 -8.03 -10.90
C MET A 74 4.04 -9.44 -10.31
N LYS A 75 4.67 -10.34 -11.08
CA LYS A 75 5.00 -11.70 -10.63
C LYS A 75 5.97 -11.69 -9.46
N ASN A 76 5.82 -12.65 -8.53
CA ASN A 76 6.68 -12.84 -7.35
C ASN A 76 6.64 -11.71 -6.31
N TRP A 77 5.63 -10.85 -6.35
CA TRP A 77 5.35 -9.89 -5.29
C TRP A 77 4.16 -10.34 -4.43
N CYS A 78 4.16 -9.91 -3.18
CA CYS A 78 2.95 -9.82 -2.37
C CYS A 78 2.57 -8.36 -2.16
N VAL A 79 1.32 -8.12 -1.78
CA VAL A 79 0.83 -6.79 -1.47
C VAL A 79 0.05 -6.78 -0.18
N VAL A 80 0.34 -5.79 0.66
CA VAL A 80 -0.47 -5.45 1.83
C VAL A 80 -1.16 -4.14 1.56
N ILE A 81 -2.48 -4.18 1.54
CA ILE A 81 -3.37 -3.03 1.41
C ILE A 81 -3.95 -2.75 2.79
N VAL A 82 -3.60 -1.60 3.36
CA VAL A 82 -4.11 -1.17 4.67
C VAL A 82 -5.33 -0.27 4.46
N GLY A 83 -6.50 -0.71 4.90
CA GLY A 83 -7.69 0.13 4.89
C GLY A 83 -7.59 1.23 5.95
N ASP A 84 -8.14 2.40 5.65
CA ASP A 84 -8.29 3.48 6.63
C ASP A 84 -9.74 3.53 7.16
N SER A 85 -10.05 4.54 7.98
CA SER A 85 -11.25 4.59 8.81
C SER A 85 -12.54 4.42 8.02
N ASN A 86 -13.27 3.37 8.39
CA ASN A 86 -14.57 2.92 7.89
C ASN A 86 -14.60 2.56 6.40
N LYS A 87 -13.49 2.72 5.66
CA LYS A 87 -13.40 2.38 4.25
C LYS A 87 -11.96 2.02 3.84
N PRO A 88 -11.78 0.96 3.04
CA PRO A 88 -12.82 0.06 2.56
C PRO A 88 -13.16 -1.04 3.57
N VAL A 89 -14.42 -1.49 3.61
CA VAL A 89 -14.84 -2.60 4.49
C VAL A 89 -14.30 -3.94 3.98
N GLY A 90 -14.14 -4.05 2.66
CA GLY A 90 -13.49 -5.16 1.99
C GLY A 90 -12.86 -4.66 0.70
N TYR A 91 -11.82 -5.37 0.24
CA TYR A 91 -11.06 -4.97 -0.93
C TYR A 91 -10.96 -6.15 -1.89
N VAL A 92 -11.90 -6.20 -2.83
CA VAL A 92 -12.00 -7.28 -3.82
C VAL A 92 -11.06 -6.97 -4.98
N LEU A 93 -10.11 -7.85 -5.22
CA LEU A 93 -9.17 -7.76 -6.33
C LEU A 93 -9.36 -9.00 -7.22
N ALA A 94 -9.85 -8.79 -8.45
CA ALA A 94 -9.77 -9.80 -9.50
C ALA A 94 -8.33 -9.76 -10.04
N SER A 95 -7.58 -10.85 -9.89
CA SER A 95 -6.18 -10.91 -10.27
C SER A 95 -5.82 -12.28 -10.82
N SER A 96 -4.87 -12.31 -11.77
CA SER A 96 -4.17 -13.53 -12.19
C SER A 96 -3.17 -14.03 -11.14
N MET A 97 -2.87 -13.23 -10.11
CA MET A 97 -2.12 -13.67 -8.93
C MET A 97 -2.98 -14.66 -8.13
N THR A 98 -2.34 -15.67 -7.55
CA THR A 98 -3.03 -16.50 -6.56
C THR A 98 -3.48 -15.60 -5.40
N PHE A 99 -4.76 -15.66 -5.02
CA PHE A 99 -5.35 -14.91 -3.89
C PHE A 99 -4.51 -14.95 -2.59
N ARG A 100 -3.62 -15.94 -2.46
CA ARG A 100 -2.64 -16.06 -1.37
C ARG A 100 -1.61 -14.93 -1.29
N ASN A 101 -1.41 -14.09 -2.31
CA ASN A 101 -0.39 -13.04 -2.30
C ASN A 101 -0.94 -11.63 -2.07
N ILE A 102 -2.25 -11.51 -1.87
CA ILE A 102 -2.93 -10.24 -1.65
C ILE A 102 -3.48 -10.24 -0.22
N ILE A 103 -3.04 -9.28 0.57
CA ILE A 103 -3.44 -9.13 1.95
C ILE A 103 -4.18 -7.80 2.06
N PHE A 104 -5.43 -7.87 2.51
CA PHE A 104 -6.17 -6.69 2.91
C PHE A 104 -6.27 -6.66 4.44
N VAL A 105 -5.85 -5.54 5.04
CA VAL A 105 -5.89 -5.31 6.48
C VAL A 105 -6.94 -4.25 6.74
N SER A 106 -8.14 -4.68 7.14
CA SER A 106 -9.27 -3.79 7.40
C SER A 106 -9.07 -2.99 8.69
N GLU A 107 -9.92 -1.99 8.94
CA GLU A 107 -10.00 -1.33 10.25
C GLU A 107 -10.30 -2.33 11.37
N SER A 108 -11.19 -3.29 11.14
CA SER A 108 -11.52 -4.32 12.13
C SER A 108 -10.30 -5.17 12.48
N ASP A 109 -9.49 -5.53 11.47
CA ASP A 109 -8.28 -6.32 11.68
C ASP A 109 -7.23 -5.52 12.46
N GLN A 110 -7.03 -4.24 12.13
CA GLN A 110 -6.12 -3.34 12.86
C GLN A 110 -6.50 -3.24 14.34
N ASN A 111 -7.79 -3.08 14.62
CA ASN A 111 -8.30 -2.97 15.99
C ASN A 111 -8.09 -4.27 16.80
N LYS A 112 -8.04 -5.43 16.13
CA LYS A 112 -7.76 -6.74 16.77
C LYS A 112 -6.29 -6.98 17.07
N MET A 113 -5.34 -6.23 16.46
CA MET A 113 -3.89 -6.46 16.61
C MET A 113 -3.34 -6.23 18.03
N ASN A 114 -4.16 -5.82 19.00
CA ASN A 114 -3.82 -5.57 20.41
C ASN A 114 -2.44 -4.89 20.61
N SER A 115 -2.14 -3.90 19.77
CA SER A 115 -0.84 -3.24 19.72
C SER A 115 -1.01 -1.76 20.05
N LYS A 116 -0.29 -1.30 21.09
CA LYS A 116 -0.25 0.13 21.46
C LYS A 116 0.22 1.02 20.31
N PHE A 117 1.11 0.49 19.46
CA PHE A 117 1.55 1.20 18.26
C PHE A 117 0.38 1.46 17.32
N VAL A 118 -0.37 0.42 16.96
CA VAL A 118 -1.52 0.51 16.04
C VAL A 118 -2.62 1.39 16.63
N GLN A 119 -2.89 1.27 17.94
CA GLN A 119 -3.87 2.09 18.64
C GLN A 119 -3.53 3.59 18.66
N ASN A 120 -2.23 3.92 18.67
CA ASN A 120 -1.76 5.31 18.65
C ASN A 120 -1.64 5.91 17.25
N LEU A 121 -1.80 5.11 16.18
CA LEU A 121 -1.81 5.65 14.82
C LEU A 121 -3.12 6.40 14.58
N PRO A 122 -3.07 7.70 14.20
CA PRO A 122 -4.28 8.43 13.87
C PRO A 122 -4.98 7.80 12.66
N TRP A 123 -6.31 7.81 12.66
CA TRP A 123 -7.13 7.53 11.49
C TRP A 123 -7.03 8.68 10.48
N ARG A 124 -7.32 8.39 9.21
CA ARG A 124 -7.21 9.36 8.08
C ARG A 124 -5.79 9.89 7.95
N SER A 125 -4.82 8.99 8.07
CA SER A 125 -3.41 9.34 8.09
C SER A 125 -2.62 8.32 7.29
N PHE A 126 -1.79 8.81 6.37
CA PHE A 126 -0.80 8.00 5.66
C PHE A 126 0.13 7.22 6.61
N GLY A 127 0.27 7.67 7.86
CA GLY A 127 1.00 6.94 8.90
C GLY A 127 0.49 5.52 9.14
N ARG A 128 -0.79 5.23 8.81
CA ARG A 128 -1.35 3.87 8.91
C ARG A 128 -0.73 2.86 7.96
N LYS A 129 -0.09 3.31 6.89
CA LYS A 129 0.74 2.45 6.03
C LYS A 129 1.82 1.70 6.83
N SER A 130 2.25 2.24 7.96
CA SER A 130 3.18 1.57 8.89
C SER A 130 2.71 0.20 9.38
N VAL A 131 1.41 -0.03 9.49
CA VAL A 131 0.87 -1.36 9.81
C VAL A 131 1.26 -2.37 8.72
N GLY A 132 1.15 -1.97 7.46
CA GLY A 132 1.52 -2.81 6.32
C GLY A 132 3.02 -3.08 6.24
N TYR A 133 3.86 -2.11 6.62
CA TYR A 133 5.31 -2.36 6.75
C TYR A 133 5.63 -3.40 7.79
N LEU A 134 5.06 -3.26 8.99
CA LEU A 134 5.28 -4.24 10.06
C LEU A 134 4.78 -5.62 9.63
N TYR A 135 3.63 -5.68 8.95
CA TYR A 135 3.12 -6.94 8.40
C TYR A 135 4.09 -7.56 7.39
N ALA A 136 4.56 -6.80 6.40
CA ALA A 136 5.49 -7.29 5.38
C ALA A 136 6.81 -7.77 6.00
N ILE A 137 7.38 -6.99 6.93
CA ILE A 137 8.62 -7.33 7.65
C ILE A 137 8.44 -8.63 8.46
N ALA A 138 7.32 -8.77 9.18
CA ALA A 138 7.00 -9.97 9.94
C ALA A 138 6.94 -11.23 9.07
N HIS A 139 6.58 -11.09 7.79
CA HIS A 139 6.50 -12.19 6.83
C HIS A 139 7.76 -12.31 5.94
N GLY A 140 8.88 -11.72 6.36
CA GLY A 140 10.18 -11.92 5.73
C GLY A 140 10.40 -11.13 4.45
N ALA A 141 9.74 -9.97 4.31
CA ALA A 141 10.04 -9.02 3.25
C ALA A 141 11.53 -8.63 3.27
N GLN A 142 12.17 -8.73 2.09
CA GLN A 142 13.53 -8.24 1.85
C GLN A 142 13.53 -6.93 1.08
N VAL A 143 12.48 -6.72 0.28
CA VAL A 143 12.26 -5.49 -0.48
C VAL A 143 10.83 -5.05 -0.23
N ILE A 144 10.67 -3.77 0.09
CA ILE A 144 9.37 -3.12 0.24
C ILE A 144 9.27 -1.99 -0.78
N TRP A 145 8.23 -2.04 -1.61
CA TRP A 145 7.83 -0.92 -2.44
C TRP A 145 6.70 -0.15 -1.75
N ASP A 146 7.02 1.06 -1.31
CA ASP A 146 6.04 2.05 -0.84
C ASP A 146 5.42 2.75 -2.05
N PHE A 147 4.11 2.64 -2.20
CA PHE A 147 3.37 3.46 -3.16
C PHE A 147 1.99 3.86 -2.62
N ASP A 148 1.44 4.92 -3.18
CA ASP A 148 0.08 5.37 -2.93
C ASP A 148 -0.81 5.01 -4.10
N ASP A 149 -2.08 4.68 -3.83
CA ASP A 149 -3.01 4.23 -4.85
C ASP A 149 -3.64 5.36 -5.68
N ASP A 150 -3.47 6.62 -5.27
CA ASP A 150 -3.82 7.81 -6.04
C ASP A 150 -2.68 8.33 -6.93
N ASN A 151 -1.47 7.81 -6.74
CA ASN A 151 -0.29 8.17 -7.52
C ASN A 151 -0.11 7.22 -8.71
N MET A 152 -0.29 7.75 -9.91
CA MET A 152 -0.18 6.98 -11.14
C MET A 152 0.61 7.75 -12.19
N LEU A 153 1.61 7.10 -12.80
CA LEU A 153 2.24 7.63 -14.00
C LEU A 153 1.18 7.80 -15.08
N LYS A 154 1.16 8.99 -15.72
CA LYS A 154 0.32 9.27 -16.89
C LYS A 154 0.82 8.42 -18.04
N PHE A 155 0.33 7.18 -18.06
CA PHE A 155 0.72 6.14 -19.01
C PHE A 155 0.39 6.49 -20.45
N TRP A 156 -0.63 7.33 -20.65
CA TRP A 156 -1.01 7.91 -21.93
C TRP A 156 -0.01 8.98 -22.44
N ILE A 157 1.10 9.23 -21.73
CA ILE A 157 2.19 10.06 -22.23
C ILE A 157 3.12 9.17 -23.06
N GLU A 158 3.43 9.63 -24.27
CA GLU A 158 4.37 8.95 -25.17
C GLU A 158 5.72 8.67 -24.47
N GLY A 159 6.13 7.40 -24.45
CA GLY A 159 7.36 6.95 -23.78
C GLY A 159 7.21 6.53 -22.30
N ALA A 160 6.01 6.63 -21.71
CA ALA A 160 5.77 6.12 -20.36
C ALA A 160 5.72 4.58 -20.33
N SER A 161 6.47 3.97 -19.41
CA SER A 161 6.42 2.52 -19.15
C SER A 161 5.44 2.20 -18.00
N PRO A 162 4.67 1.10 -18.06
CA PRO A 162 4.56 0.15 -19.17
C PRO A 162 3.72 0.73 -20.33
N SER A 163 4.16 0.51 -21.56
CA SER A 163 3.46 1.01 -22.77
C SER A 163 2.02 0.53 -22.83
N ASP A 164 1.09 1.36 -23.31
CA ASP A 164 -0.35 1.06 -23.48
C ASP A 164 -0.68 -0.30 -24.12
N ARG A 165 0.23 -0.86 -24.94
CA ARG A 165 0.04 -2.18 -25.55
C ARG A 165 0.10 -3.36 -24.59
N LEU A 166 0.66 -3.20 -23.38
CA LEU A 166 0.67 -4.25 -22.35
C LEU A 166 -0.67 -4.42 -21.61
N TRP A 167 -1.66 -3.58 -21.90
CA TRP A 167 -2.74 -3.29 -20.95
C TRP A 167 -4.12 -3.82 -21.29
N ILE A 168 -4.36 -4.21 -22.53
CA ILE A 168 -5.74 -4.39 -22.99
C ILE A 168 -6.23 -5.84 -22.85
N GLU A 169 -5.36 -6.83 -22.71
CA GLU A 169 -5.83 -8.21 -22.90
C GLU A 169 -6.47 -8.91 -21.68
N ASN A 170 -6.37 -8.42 -20.43
CA ASN A 170 -6.77 -9.28 -19.29
C ASN A 170 -7.37 -8.64 -18.01
N PHE A 171 -7.79 -7.36 -18.00
CA PHE A 171 -8.63 -6.88 -16.89
C PHE A 171 -10.11 -6.96 -17.26
N SER A 172 -10.67 -8.17 -17.20
CA SER A 172 -12.11 -8.33 -17.13
C SER A 172 -12.55 -7.85 -15.75
N ASP A 173 -13.16 -6.67 -15.68
CA ASP A 173 -14.01 -6.34 -14.56
C ASP A 173 -15.05 -7.45 -14.48
N LEU A 174 -14.89 -8.34 -13.52
CA LEU A 174 -15.99 -9.17 -13.05
C LEU A 174 -17.02 -8.17 -12.52
N LYS A 175 -17.88 -7.69 -13.42
CA LYS A 175 -19.11 -7.03 -13.06
C LYS A 175 -19.72 -7.94 -12.00
N LEU A 176 -19.87 -7.42 -10.79
CA LEU A 176 -20.68 -8.04 -9.75
C LEU A 176 -21.99 -8.41 -10.42
N ASN A 177 -22.16 -9.70 -10.72
CA ASN A 177 -23.40 -10.21 -11.28
C ASN A 177 -24.48 -9.85 -10.26
N GLN A 178 -25.33 -8.89 -10.61
CA GLN A 178 -26.53 -8.53 -9.86
C GLN A 178 -27.60 -9.64 -9.94
N SER A 179 -27.21 -10.91 -10.00
CA SER A 179 -28.12 -12.06 -10.14
C SER A 179 -28.38 -12.80 -8.83
N ASN A 180 -27.77 -12.41 -7.71
CA ASN A 180 -28.11 -12.97 -6.39
C ASN A 180 -28.82 -11.93 -5.51
N ARG A 181 -29.95 -11.40 -5.98
CA ARG A 181 -30.99 -10.93 -5.05
C ARG A 181 -31.84 -12.15 -4.70
N ILE A 182 -31.76 -12.56 -3.45
CA ILE A 182 -32.77 -13.42 -2.82
C ILE A 182 -34.12 -12.68 -2.96
N PRO A 183 -35.19 -13.31 -3.46
CA PRO A 183 -36.50 -12.66 -3.48
C PRO A 183 -36.95 -12.46 -2.04
N LEU A 184 -37.32 -11.23 -1.66
CA LEU A 184 -38.17 -11.01 -0.49
C LEU A 184 -39.53 -11.64 -0.81
N SER A 185 -39.72 -12.89 -0.40
CA SER A 185 -41.06 -13.47 -0.28
C SER A 185 -41.76 -12.79 0.89
N SER A 186 -42.73 -11.95 0.54
CA SER A 186 -44.03 -11.79 1.21
C SER A 186 -44.09 -12.17 2.70
N VAL A 187 -43.99 -11.17 3.58
CA VAL A 187 -44.67 -11.21 4.88
C VAL A 187 -45.86 -10.27 4.77
N THR A 188 -47.03 -10.84 4.53
CA THR A 188 -48.33 -10.20 4.74
C THR A 188 -49.02 -10.92 5.88
N SER A 189 -49.34 -10.16 6.93
CA SER A 189 -50.21 -10.48 8.08
C SER A 189 -49.69 -11.51 9.08
#